data_AF-A0A3N5WVD7-F1
#
_entry.id   AF-A0A3N5WVD7-F1
#
_cell.length_a   1.000
_cell.length_b   1.000
_cell.length_c   1.000
_cell.angle_alpha   90.00
_cell.angle_beta   90.00
_cell.angle_gamma   90.00
#
_symmetry.space_group_name_H-M   'P 1'
#
loop_
_entity.id
_entity.type
_entity.pdbx_description
1 polymer ?
#
loop_
_entity_poly.entity_id
_entity_poly.type
_entity_poly.pdbx_seq_one_letter_code
_entity_poly.pdbx_strand_id
1 'polypeptide(L)'
;MDYLRRAGPARQFFPAYQRADFLPGAPLTRGFDPRNFILATSQGTIAGVLGVWDQSAFKQVVVKGYRGLTARVRPLVALVARALGYPPPPRAPARLRIACASFLAVGDDRAETFDLLLRGALARAGEMRCDYLTLALAHGDPLLRTARAFRHSMYLSRLFTVDWRGGAFLDEVAGGVPYVDIASL
;
A
#
# COMPACT_ATOMS: atom_id res chain seq x y z
N MET A 1 9.33 -6.22 -14.96
CA MET A 1 8.07 -6.70 -15.56
C MET A 1 7.95 -8.21 -15.47
N ASP A 2 8.94 -8.97 -15.92
CA ASP A 2 8.85 -10.44 -15.88
C ASP A 2 8.65 -11.02 -14.48
N TYR A 3 9.24 -10.39 -13.45
CA TYR A 3 9.02 -10.81 -12.07
C TYR A 3 7.55 -10.68 -11.62
N LEU A 4 6.91 -9.52 -11.85
CA LEU A 4 5.50 -9.28 -11.47
C LEU A 4 4.57 -10.28 -12.13
N ARG A 5 4.78 -10.57 -13.42
CA ARG A 5 3.98 -11.54 -14.18
C ARG A 5 4.13 -12.97 -13.67
N ARG A 6 5.32 -13.32 -13.15
CA ARG A 6 5.59 -14.65 -12.60
C ARG A 6 5.09 -14.82 -11.17
N ALA A 7 5.36 -13.84 -10.30
CA ALA A 7 5.09 -13.93 -8.85
C ALA A 7 3.69 -13.42 -8.47
N GLY A 8 3.15 -12.46 -9.22
CA GLY A 8 1.83 -11.87 -8.96
C GLY A 8 0.67 -12.87 -8.89
N PRO A 9 0.58 -13.87 -9.80
CA PRO A 9 -0.49 -14.87 -9.78
C PRO A 9 -0.57 -15.74 -8.51
N ALA A 10 0.44 -15.70 -7.63
CA ALA A 10 0.37 -16.34 -6.32
C ALA A 10 -0.67 -15.69 -5.38
N ARG A 11 -1.18 -14.50 -5.74
CA ARG A 11 -2.29 -13.84 -5.03
C ARG A 11 -3.50 -13.71 -5.94
N GLN A 12 -4.68 -13.92 -5.39
CA GLN A 12 -5.93 -13.72 -6.12
C GLN A 12 -6.14 -12.25 -6.44
N PHE A 13 -6.76 -11.94 -7.57
CA PHE A 13 -7.02 -10.57 -8.03
C PHE A 13 -5.76 -9.71 -8.26
N PHE A 14 -4.57 -10.32 -8.30
CA PHE A 14 -3.37 -9.60 -8.68
C PHE A 14 -3.50 -9.10 -10.13
N PRO A 15 -3.36 -7.79 -10.41
CA PRO A 15 -3.56 -7.30 -11.76
C PRO A 15 -2.52 -7.86 -12.73
N ALA A 16 -2.98 -8.22 -13.94
CA ALA A 16 -2.14 -8.74 -15.01
C ALA A 16 -1.38 -7.60 -15.72
N TYR A 17 -0.46 -6.95 -15.01
CA TYR A 17 0.27 -5.81 -15.54
C TYR A 17 1.14 -6.16 -16.76
N GLN A 18 1.09 -5.28 -17.74
CA GLN A 18 1.93 -5.28 -18.94
C GLN A 18 2.93 -4.13 -18.89
N ARG A 19 3.96 -4.19 -19.74
CA ARG A 19 4.95 -3.10 -19.84
C ARG A 19 4.28 -1.77 -20.24
N ALA A 20 3.25 -1.82 -21.09
CA ALA A 20 2.51 -0.66 -21.53
C ALA A 20 1.79 0.07 -20.39
N ASP A 21 1.41 -0.65 -19.32
CA ASP A 21 0.69 -0.07 -18.19
C ASP A 21 1.54 0.90 -17.37
N PHE A 22 2.86 0.84 -17.49
CA PHE A 22 3.81 1.71 -16.78
C PHE A 22 4.40 2.83 -17.66
N LEU A 23 3.90 2.98 -18.90
CA LEU A 23 4.31 4.08 -19.77
C LEU A 23 3.65 5.40 -19.32
N PRO A 24 4.28 6.55 -19.58
CA PRO A 24 3.67 7.85 -19.29
C PRO A 24 2.27 7.97 -19.88
N GLY A 25 1.29 8.33 -19.03
CA GLY A 25 -0.11 8.51 -19.45
C GLY A 25 -0.97 7.23 -19.43
N ALA A 26 -0.40 6.07 -19.10
CA ALA A 26 -1.18 4.84 -18.97
C ALA A 26 -2.27 4.99 -17.88
N PRO A 27 -3.52 4.56 -18.16
CA PRO A 27 -4.64 4.78 -17.25
C PRO A 27 -4.53 3.91 -15.99
N LEU A 28 -4.03 2.67 -16.11
CA LEU A 28 -3.99 1.70 -15.02
C LEU A 28 -3.03 2.12 -13.90
N THR A 29 -1.85 2.63 -14.24
CA THR A 29 -0.87 3.15 -13.27
C THR A 29 -0.64 4.65 -13.42
N ARG A 30 -1.74 5.41 -13.57
CA ARG A 30 -1.69 6.86 -13.82
C ARG A 30 -0.80 7.59 -12.81
N GLY A 31 0.23 8.26 -13.32
CA GLY A 31 1.14 9.08 -12.50
C GLY A 31 2.11 8.26 -11.64
N PHE A 32 2.16 6.94 -11.78
CA PHE A 32 3.21 6.13 -11.16
C PHE A 32 4.53 6.30 -11.92
N ASP A 33 5.61 6.54 -11.19
CA ASP A 33 6.97 6.59 -11.73
C ASP A 33 7.66 5.24 -11.49
N PRO A 34 8.08 4.51 -12.54
CA PRO A 34 8.79 3.23 -12.39
C PRO A 34 10.06 3.30 -11.53
N ARG A 35 10.67 4.48 -11.36
CA ARG A 35 11.82 4.67 -10.46
C ARG A 35 11.46 4.49 -8.98
N ASN A 36 10.16 4.50 -8.64
CA ASN A 36 9.65 4.25 -7.30
C ASN A 36 9.38 2.78 -7.00
N PHE A 37 9.80 1.88 -7.89
CA PHE A 37 9.95 0.47 -7.53
C PHE A 37 11.12 0.26 -6.57
N ILE A 38 10.84 -0.48 -5.52
CA ILE A 38 11.80 -1.06 -4.59
C ILE A 38 11.94 -2.53 -4.97
N LEU A 39 13.18 -2.96 -5.20
CA LEU A 39 13.51 -4.33 -5.55
C LEU A 39 14.35 -4.93 -4.44
N ALA A 40 13.95 -6.11 -3.98
CA ALA A 40 14.79 -6.96 -3.16
C ALA A 40 15.43 -8.00 -4.06
N THR A 41 16.75 -8.13 -4.00
CA THR A 41 17.51 -9.10 -4.78
C THR A 41 18.17 -10.13 -3.88
N SER A 42 18.23 -11.38 -4.34
CA SER A 42 18.95 -12.46 -3.71
C SER A 42 19.75 -13.20 -4.77
N GLN A 43 21.06 -13.35 -4.56
CA GLN A 43 21.98 -13.99 -5.51
C GLN A 43 21.87 -13.45 -6.95
N GLY A 44 21.71 -12.14 -7.12
CA GLY A 44 21.59 -11.49 -8.43
C GLY A 44 20.22 -11.64 -9.11
N THR A 45 19.25 -12.30 -8.46
CA THR A 45 17.88 -12.43 -8.96
C THR A 45 16.92 -11.60 -8.13
N ILE A 46 15.81 -11.13 -8.73
CA ILE A 46 14.75 -10.43 -7.99
C ILE A 46 14.03 -11.46 -7.12
N ALA A 47 13.99 -11.21 -5.81
CA ALA A 47 13.29 -12.00 -4.80
C ALA A 47 11.97 -11.35 -4.35
N GLY A 48 11.80 -10.05 -4.63
CA GLY A 48 10.55 -9.35 -4.39
C GLY A 48 10.53 -7.94 -4.95
N VAL A 49 9.34 -7.38 -5.09
CA VAL A 49 9.09 -6.04 -5.60
C VAL A 49 7.95 -5.38 -4.83
N LEU A 50 8.07 -4.06 -4.63
CA LEU A 50 7.04 -3.20 -4.10
C LEU A 50 7.20 -1.81 -4.74
N GLY A 51 6.11 -1.18 -5.17
CA GLY A 51 6.14 0.19 -5.67
C GLY A 51 5.53 1.17 -4.69
N VAL A 52 6.13 2.37 -4.59
CA VAL A 52 5.58 3.48 -3.81
C VAL A 52 4.86 4.45 -4.74
N TRP A 53 3.53 4.47 -4.67
CA TRP A 53 2.70 5.27 -5.56
C TRP A 53 2.08 6.46 -4.82
N ASP A 54 2.64 7.64 -5.05
CA ASP A 54 2.04 8.90 -4.60
C ASP A 54 0.90 9.31 -5.54
N GLN A 55 -0.33 9.27 -5.02
CA GLN A 55 -1.53 9.64 -5.77
C GLN A 55 -2.01 11.05 -5.46
N SER A 56 -1.27 11.84 -4.67
CA SER A 56 -1.69 13.16 -4.17
C SER A 56 -2.05 14.17 -5.26
N ALA A 57 -1.54 13.98 -6.48
CA ALA A 57 -1.87 14.80 -7.64
C ALA A 57 -3.34 14.66 -8.10
N PHE A 58 -4.00 13.53 -7.81
CA PHE A 58 -5.36 13.25 -8.26
C PHE A 58 -6.29 12.63 -7.20
N LYS A 59 -5.77 12.02 -6.12
CA LYS A 59 -6.50 11.65 -4.91
C LYS A 59 -5.99 12.49 -3.73
N GLN A 60 -6.81 13.42 -3.25
CA GLN A 60 -6.44 14.34 -2.17
C GLN A 60 -7.18 14.01 -0.88
N VAL A 61 -6.43 13.84 0.20
CA VAL A 61 -7.00 13.77 1.56
C VAL A 61 -6.82 15.13 2.22
N VAL A 62 -7.94 15.80 2.48
CA VAL A 62 -7.96 17.15 3.05
C VAL A 62 -8.63 17.14 4.42
N VAL A 63 -7.85 17.49 5.44
CA VAL A 63 -8.38 17.76 6.78
C VAL A 63 -8.98 19.16 6.76
N LYS A 64 -10.31 19.27 6.71
CA LYS A 64 -11.01 20.56 6.64
C LYS A 64 -11.05 21.29 7.98
N GLY A 65 -11.12 20.57 9.09
CA GLY A 65 -11.31 21.14 10.41
C GLY A 65 -11.53 20.07 11.48
N TYR A 66 -11.28 20.45 12.72
CA TYR A 66 -11.65 19.67 13.90
C TYR A 66 -12.82 20.37 14.58
N ARG A 67 -13.81 19.62 15.11
CA ARG A 67 -15.02 20.19 15.73
C ARG A 67 -15.18 19.75 17.18
N GLY A 68 -15.71 20.64 18.01
CA GLY A 68 -16.03 20.37 19.42
C GLY A 68 -14.80 19.95 20.23
N LEU A 69 -14.94 18.85 20.98
CA LEU A 69 -13.88 18.32 21.85
C LEU A 69 -12.60 17.98 21.08
N THR A 70 -12.70 17.47 19.85
CA THR A 70 -11.51 17.11 19.04
C THR A 70 -10.62 18.31 18.75
N ALA A 71 -11.20 19.51 18.57
CA ALA A 71 -10.42 20.74 18.37
C ALA A 71 -9.68 21.16 19.65
N ARG A 72 -10.30 20.99 20.82
CA ARG A 72 -9.73 21.36 22.12
C ARG A 72 -8.63 20.42 22.57
N VAL A 73 -8.76 19.11 22.34
CA VAL A 73 -7.76 18.10 22.75
C VAL A 73 -6.62 17.94 21.74
N ARG A 74 -6.77 18.43 20.50
CA ARG A 74 -5.74 18.36 19.45
C ARG A 74 -4.32 18.77 19.91
N PRO A 75 -4.09 19.89 20.63
CA PRO A 75 -2.74 20.25 21.06
C PRO A 75 -2.11 19.20 21.99
N LEU A 76 -2.91 18.62 22.91
CA LEU A 76 -2.46 17.55 23.78
C LEU A 76 -2.14 16.28 22.97
N VAL A 77 -3.03 15.90 22.04
CA VAL A 77 -2.80 14.76 21.13
C VAL A 77 -1.54 14.97 20.28
N ALA A 78 -1.28 16.19 19.81
CA ALA A 78 -0.08 16.50 19.05
C ALA A 78 1.20 16.39 19.88
N LEU A 79 1.17 16.80 21.15
CA LEU A 79 2.30 16.65 22.06
C LEU A 79 2.59 15.16 22.31
N VAL A 80 1.57 14.38 22.63
CA VAL A 80 1.68 12.93 22.84
C VAL A 80 2.16 12.22 21.57
N ALA A 81 1.63 12.58 20.40
CA ALA A 81 2.07 12.02 19.13
C ALA A 81 3.56 12.25 18.90
N ARG A 82 4.06 13.48 19.10
CA ARG A 82 5.49 13.81 18.95
C ARG A 82 6.36 13.04 19.95
N ALA A 83 5.92 12.92 21.20
CA ALA A 83 6.65 12.17 22.23
C ALA A 83 6.75 10.67 21.89
N LEU A 84 5.68 10.10 21.33
CA LEU A 84 5.69 8.72 20.88
C LEU A 84 6.42 8.55 19.53
N GLY A 85 6.60 9.61 18.75
CA GLY A 85 7.16 9.60 17.39
C GLY A 85 6.14 9.37 16.26
N TYR A 86 4.83 9.56 16.54
CA TYR A 86 3.79 9.59 15.51
C TYR A 86 3.75 10.98 14.86
N PRO A 87 3.40 11.09 13.56
CA PRO A 87 3.07 12.38 12.96
C PRO A 87 1.93 13.04 13.76
N PRO A 88 2.10 14.29 14.22
CA PRO A 88 1.04 14.97 14.95
C PRO A 88 -0.16 15.22 14.02
N PRO A 89 -1.40 15.26 14.55
CA PRO A 89 -2.56 15.65 13.77
C PRO A 89 -2.32 17.04 13.17
N PRO A 90 -2.51 17.21 11.85
CA PRO A 90 -2.15 18.44 11.16
C PRO A 90 -2.97 19.63 11.68
N ARG A 91 -2.49 20.84 11.43
CA ARG A 91 -3.30 22.05 11.64
C ARG A 91 -4.25 22.18 10.46
N ALA A 92 -5.55 22.18 10.71
CA ALA A 92 -6.54 22.34 9.65
C ALA A 92 -6.62 23.81 9.17
N PRO A 93 -6.86 24.07 7.87
CA PRO A 93 -6.94 23.08 6.79
C PRO A 93 -5.55 22.55 6.41
N ALA A 94 -5.45 21.24 6.16
CA ALA A 94 -4.21 20.61 5.71
C ALA A 94 -4.48 19.55 4.65
N ARG A 95 -3.55 19.41 3.72
CA ARG A 95 -3.51 18.31 2.74
C ARG A 95 -2.55 17.27 3.26
N LEU A 96 -3.00 16.02 3.31
CA LEU A 96 -2.16 14.87 3.61
C LEU A 96 -1.67 14.27 2.31
N ARG A 97 -0.35 14.11 2.19
CA ARG A 97 0.29 13.44 1.07
C ARG A 97 0.48 11.97 1.41
N ILE A 98 -0.40 11.13 0.87
CA ILE A 98 -0.43 9.70 1.17
C ILE A 98 0.08 8.95 -0.06
N ALA A 99 1.10 8.13 0.15
CA ALA A 99 1.55 7.16 -0.85
C ALA A 99 0.96 5.78 -0.56
N CYS A 100 0.72 5.01 -1.61
CA CYS A 100 0.23 3.63 -1.53
C CYS A 100 1.37 2.66 -1.86
N ALA A 101 1.59 1.69 -0.98
CA ALA A 101 2.42 0.52 -1.23
C ALA A 101 1.63 -0.41 -2.18
N SER A 102 2.05 -0.45 -3.44
CA SER A 102 1.35 -1.13 -4.55
C SER A 102 2.29 -2.12 -5.24
N PHE A 103 1.77 -2.94 -6.14
CA PHE A 103 2.55 -3.94 -6.92
C PHE A 103 3.34 -4.94 -6.06
N LEU A 104 2.87 -5.23 -4.84
CA LEU A 104 3.57 -6.10 -3.90
C LEU A 104 3.60 -7.54 -4.42
N ALA A 105 4.79 -8.06 -4.71
CA ALA A 105 4.99 -9.47 -5.00
C ALA A 105 6.30 -9.95 -4.35
N VAL A 106 6.21 -10.97 -3.50
CA VAL A 106 7.33 -11.53 -2.74
C VAL A 106 7.41 -13.03 -3.03
N GLY A 107 8.60 -13.52 -3.40
CA GLY A 107 8.79 -14.94 -3.64
C GLY A 107 8.61 -15.73 -2.35
N ASP A 108 7.79 -16.78 -2.41
CA ASP A 108 7.50 -17.71 -1.31
C ASP A 108 7.10 -17.04 0.02
N ASP A 109 6.54 -15.81 -0.05
CA ASP A 109 6.13 -15.03 1.13
C ASP A 109 7.21 -14.86 2.20
N ARG A 110 8.47 -14.81 1.77
CA ARG A 110 9.61 -14.67 2.68
C ARG A 110 9.53 -13.36 3.46
N ALA A 111 9.33 -13.48 4.77
CA ALA A 111 9.22 -12.34 5.69
C ALA A 111 10.42 -11.39 5.63
N GLU A 112 11.63 -11.93 5.49
CA GLU A 112 12.89 -11.17 5.37
C GLU A 112 12.89 -10.26 4.13
N THR A 113 12.50 -10.82 2.98
CA THR A 113 12.39 -10.07 1.72
C THR A 113 11.37 -8.95 1.86
N PHE A 114 10.23 -9.24 2.46
CA PHE A 114 9.17 -8.25 2.64
C PHE A 114 9.55 -7.14 3.63
N ASP A 115 10.24 -7.46 4.73
CA ASP A 115 10.78 -6.46 5.67
C ASP A 115 11.72 -5.47 4.96
N LEU A 116 12.64 -5.98 4.12
CA LEU A 116 13.54 -5.15 3.31
C LEU A 116 12.78 -4.24 2.35
N LEU A 117 11.78 -4.78 1.64
CA LEU A 117 10.94 -4.01 0.72
C LEU A 117 10.18 -2.90 1.45
N LEU A 118 9.59 -3.21 2.61
CA LEU A 118 8.80 -2.25 3.38
C LEU A 118 9.67 -1.14 3.97
N ARG A 119 10.88 -1.46 4.46
CA ARG A 119 11.87 -0.44 4.85
C ARG A 119 12.25 0.47 3.70
N GLY A 120 12.55 -0.11 2.53
CA GLY A 120 12.87 0.67 1.32
C GLY A 120 11.71 1.56 0.88
N ALA A 121 10.47 1.06 0.96
CA ALA A 121 9.30 1.84 0.63
C ALA A 121 9.06 2.99 1.61
N LEU A 122 9.25 2.77 2.92
CA LEU A 122 9.17 3.83 3.92
C LEU A 122 10.26 4.90 3.71
N ALA A 123 11.50 4.49 3.39
CA ALA A 123 12.58 5.43 3.07
C ALA A 123 12.23 6.27 1.82
N ARG A 124 11.76 5.63 0.74
CA ARG A 124 11.34 6.31 -0.48
C ARG A 124 10.14 7.24 -0.26
N ALA A 125 9.16 6.83 0.54
CA ALA A 125 8.05 7.70 0.95
C ALA A 125 8.55 8.93 1.72
N GLY A 126 9.55 8.76 2.59
CA GLY A 126 10.23 9.86 3.28
C GLY A 126 10.95 10.83 2.35
N GLU A 127 11.69 10.31 1.36
CA GLU A 127 12.33 11.12 0.30
C GLU A 127 11.31 11.94 -0.49
N MET A 128 10.15 11.35 -0.79
CA MET A 128 9.03 12.02 -1.46
C MET A 128 8.26 12.95 -0.54
N ARG A 129 8.60 13.05 0.76
CA ARG A 129 7.89 13.86 1.77
C ARG A 129 6.42 13.47 1.89
N CYS A 130 6.09 12.18 1.79
CA CYS A 130 4.77 11.67 2.10
C CYS A 130 4.56 11.63 3.62
N ASP A 131 3.36 11.99 4.08
CA ASP A 131 2.98 11.95 5.50
C ASP A 131 2.72 10.50 5.95
N TYR A 132 2.18 9.68 5.05
CA TYR A 132 1.82 8.29 5.30
C TYR A 132 2.12 7.40 4.10
N LEU A 133 2.47 6.14 4.39
CA LEU A 133 2.48 5.03 3.45
C LEU A 133 1.34 4.08 3.83
N THR A 134 0.40 3.84 2.94
CA THR A 134 -0.70 2.89 3.14
C THR A 134 -0.37 1.56 2.47
N LEU A 135 -0.67 0.47 3.17
CA LEU A 135 -0.51 -0.89 2.69
C LEU A 135 -1.80 -1.65 3.00
N ALA A 136 -2.31 -2.41 2.03
CA ALA A 136 -3.43 -3.32 2.24
C ALA A 136 -2.94 -4.77 2.12
N LEU A 137 -3.32 -5.59 3.09
CA LEU A 137 -3.07 -7.02 3.12
C LEU A 137 -4.33 -7.73 3.58
N ALA A 138 -4.58 -8.93 3.06
CA ALA A 138 -5.65 -9.78 3.54
C ALA A 138 -5.38 -10.24 4.99
N HIS A 139 -6.44 -10.55 5.74
CA HIS A 139 -6.31 -10.98 7.13
C HIS A 139 -5.45 -12.26 7.29
N GLY A 140 -5.53 -13.18 6.31
CA GLY A 140 -4.74 -14.41 6.27
C GLY A 140 -3.42 -14.31 5.52
N ASP A 141 -2.99 -13.12 5.08
CA ASP A 141 -1.74 -12.98 4.33
C ASP A 141 -0.53 -13.26 5.25
N PRO A 142 0.39 -14.19 4.87
CA PRO A 142 1.58 -14.48 5.67
C PRO A 142 2.46 -13.25 5.98
N LEU A 143 2.45 -12.26 5.08
CA LEU A 143 3.23 -11.03 5.21
C LEU A 143 2.66 -10.07 6.26
N LEU A 144 1.42 -10.28 6.71
CA LEU A 144 0.74 -9.40 7.67
C LEU A 144 1.48 -9.32 9.00
N ARG A 145 2.08 -10.42 9.46
CA ARG A 145 2.85 -10.43 10.73
C ARG A 145 4.04 -9.48 10.65
N THR A 146 4.77 -9.50 9.54
CA THR A 146 5.90 -8.62 9.30
C THR A 146 5.45 -7.16 9.18
N ALA A 147 4.35 -6.89 8.46
CA ALA A 147 3.81 -5.52 8.36
C ALA A 147 3.43 -4.95 9.72
N ARG A 148 2.82 -5.75 10.61
CA ARG A 148 2.39 -5.32 11.95
C ARG A 148 3.54 -5.03 12.91
N ALA A 149 4.77 -5.48 12.61
CA ALA A 149 5.95 -5.13 13.39
C ALA A 149 6.38 -3.67 13.19
N PHE A 150 5.96 -3.04 12.08
CA PHE A 150 6.21 -1.63 11.83
C PHE A 150 5.22 -0.78 12.61
N ARG A 151 5.60 0.46 12.90
CA ARG A 151 4.68 1.44 13.47
C ARG A 151 3.58 1.76 12.46
N HIS A 152 2.33 1.50 12.82
CA HIS A 152 1.20 1.64 11.90
C HIS A 152 -0.08 2.06 12.63
N SER A 153 -1.07 2.48 11.84
CA SER A 153 -2.47 2.61 12.23
C SER A 153 -3.27 1.59 11.43
N MET A 154 -4.01 0.72 12.10
CA MET A 154 -4.84 -0.30 11.44
C MET A 154 -6.15 0.31 10.95
N TYR A 155 -6.51 0.00 9.70
CA TYR A 155 -7.84 0.24 9.16
C TYR A 155 -8.38 -1.09 8.62
N LEU A 156 -9.52 -1.53 9.15
CA LEU A 156 -10.14 -2.80 8.76
C LEU A 156 -11.20 -2.54 7.69
N SER A 157 -11.08 -3.27 6.58
CA SER A 157 -12.04 -3.25 5.49
C SER A 157 -12.53 -4.66 5.21
N ARG A 158 -13.76 -4.78 4.70
CA ARG A 158 -14.29 -6.04 4.18
C ARG A 158 -14.42 -5.92 2.66
N LEU A 159 -13.79 -6.83 1.95
CA LEU A 159 -13.89 -6.94 0.50
C LEU A 159 -14.99 -7.94 0.15
N PHE A 160 -15.74 -7.64 -0.91
CA PHE A 160 -16.80 -8.50 -1.41
C PHE A 160 -16.57 -8.76 -2.89
N THR A 161 -16.73 -10.01 -3.28
CA THR A 161 -16.78 -10.42 -4.68
C THR A 161 -18.24 -10.68 -5.03
N VAL A 162 -18.72 -10.10 -6.13
CA VAL A 162 -20.10 -10.28 -6.59
C VAL A 162 -20.05 -10.94 -7.96
N ASP A 163 -20.72 -12.09 -8.09
CA ASP A 163 -20.94 -12.77 -9.36
C ASP A 163 -22.42 -12.72 -9.72
N TRP A 164 -22.71 -12.25 -10.93
CA TRP A 164 -24.06 -12.15 -11.47
C TRP A 164 -24.43 -13.34 -12.37
N ARG A 165 -23.49 -14.26 -12.64
CA ARG A 165 -23.62 -15.34 -13.64
C ARG A 165 -23.81 -16.74 -13.07
N GLY A 166 -24.05 -16.88 -11.77
CA GLY A 166 -24.49 -18.14 -11.17
C GLY A 166 -23.45 -18.89 -10.32
N GLY A 167 -22.38 -18.23 -9.88
CA GLY A 167 -21.56 -18.69 -8.75
C GLY A 167 -20.29 -19.46 -9.11
N ALA A 168 -20.15 -19.99 -10.33
CA ALA A 168 -18.98 -20.77 -10.74
C ALA A 168 -17.66 -20.00 -10.59
N PHE A 169 -17.69 -18.67 -10.74
CA PHE A 169 -16.53 -17.82 -10.49
C PHE A 169 -16.11 -17.84 -9.02
N LEU A 170 -17.06 -17.82 -8.09
CA LEU A 170 -16.77 -17.77 -6.65
C LEU A 170 -16.07 -19.05 -6.16
N ASP A 171 -16.41 -20.20 -6.76
CA ASP A 171 -15.75 -21.47 -6.46
C ASP A 171 -14.29 -21.49 -6.94
N GLU A 172 -14.01 -20.88 -8.10
CA GLU A 172 -12.65 -20.76 -8.66
C GLU A 172 -11.75 -19.83 -7.83
N VAL A 173 -12.32 -18.78 -7.23
CA VAL A 173 -11.60 -17.86 -6.33
C VAL A 173 -11.72 -18.25 -4.85
N ALA A 174 -12.23 -19.42 -4.52
CA ALA A 174 -12.26 -19.88 -3.13
C ALA A 174 -10.85 -20.30 -2.64
N GLY A 175 -10.41 -19.76 -1.50
CA GLY A 175 -9.29 -20.31 -0.71
C GLY A 175 -7.88 -19.74 -0.94
N GLY A 176 -7.68 -18.90 -1.95
CA GLY A 176 -6.41 -18.18 -2.11
C GLY A 176 -6.30 -16.92 -1.23
N VAL A 177 -5.10 -16.38 -1.13
CA VAL A 177 -4.87 -15.10 -0.44
C VAL A 177 -5.15 -13.96 -1.43
N PRO A 178 -6.12 -13.06 -1.17
CA PRO A 178 -6.41 -11.97 -2.08
C PRO A 178 -5.36 -10.87 -2.01
N TYR A 179 -4.93 -10.42 -3.18
CA TYR A 179 -4.19 -9.17 -3.34
C TYR A 179 -5.15 -8.00 -3.28
N VAL A 180 -4.75 -6.94 -2.59
CA VAL A 180 -5.55 -5.73 -2.43
C VAL A 180 -4.70 -4.54 -2.82
N ASP A 181 -4.97 -3.97 -3.99
CA ASP A 181 -4.30 -2.74 -4.41
C ASP A 181 -5.05 -1.51 -3.87
N ILE A 182 -4.59 -0.98 -2.75
CA ILE A 182 -5.21 0.20 -2.14
C ILE A 182 -5.14 1.44 -3.04
N ALA A 183 -4.20 1.46 -3.99
CA ALA A 183 -4.06 2.55 -4.94
C ALA A 183 -5.19 2.54 -5.99
N SER A 184 -5.80 1.39 -6.26
CA SER A 184 -6.89 1.23 -7.25
C SER A 184 -8.29 1.30 -6.66
N LEU A 185 -8.42 1.32 -5.32
CA LEU A 185 -9.70 1.49 -4.60
C LEU A 185 -10.21 2.93 -4.56
#